data_AF-A0A0P1BIL8-F1
#
_entry.id   AF-A0A0P1BIL8-F1
#
_cell.length_a   1.000
_cell.length_b   1.000
_cell.length_c   1.000
_cell.angle_alpha   90.00
_cell.angle_beta   90.00
_cell.angle_gamma   90.00
#
_symmetry.space_group_name_H-M   'P 1'
#
loop_
_entity.id
_entity.type
_entity.pdbx_description
1 polymer ?
#
loop_
_entity_poly.entity_id
_entity_poly.type
_entity_poly.pdbx_seq_one_letter_code
_entity_poly.pdbx_strand_id
1 'polypeptide(L)'
;MRLSSRQVNSTPSMGFTTLHEHVMPRTSILIAEQSGTAYGSKRAARSLIPLPSSLSSPKTVTQSPLLLLSIVMILFALLPLLEPLGIGSNPRIEMARSLRSQAEEAWLNRGNSTWDPSKYWDVETPVLIGTREPSTGLEFSMDRLEKGALLYGWLHIAPAIVWSIAIPAQHSIRLRSAYPAVHKWLGRATLVSACLLTYSGVSFPFHDLSYSADLLATHRWGYLVWPSFNLVVLLAGLVWPPTVLMTYLTARKKDWKAHRAWATLHTFIGSVIPMQRVMMIVLFTFAGIAANFPTVHKAFGLPDELNKEAFEFERGVFALTTWAALPAVAAWAWQVYKRQEKTPIAKSKNY
;
A
#
# COMPACT_ATOMS: atom_id res chain seq x y z
N MET A 1 -25.45 -26.82 -58.36
CA MET A 1 -23.97 -26.82 -58.46
C MET A 1 -23.46 -28.06 -57.73
N ARG A 2 -22.49 -28.76 -58.34
CA ARG A 2 -22.01 -30.12 -58.05
C ARG A 2 -21.33 -30.30 -56.68
N LEU A 3 -21.59 -31.49 -56.12
CA LEU A 3 -20.75 -32.40 -55.29
C LEU A 3 -19.29 -31.97 -54.99
N SER A 4 -18.81 -32.22 -53.76
CA SER A 4 -17.76 -33.23 -53.52
C SER A 4 -17.38 -33.37 -52.03
N SER A 5 -17.56 -34.59 -51.54
CA SER A 5 -16.99 -35.23 -50.35
C SER A 5 -15.49 -35.56 -50.49
N ARG A 6 -14.73 -35.62 -49.37
CA ARG A 6 -13.77 -36.70 -48.99
C ARG A 6 -12.95 -36.30 -47.75
N GLN A 7 -13.04 -37.05 -46.64
CA GLN A 7 -12.13 -38.15 -46.19
C GLN A 7 -10.73 -37.69 -45.75
N VAL A 8 -10.42 -37.75 -44.44
CA VAL A 8 -9.82 -38.88 -43.68
C VAL A 8 -8.34 -39.07 -44.02
N ASN A 9 -7.47 -38.91 -43.01
CA ASN A 9 -6.45 -39.90 -42.69
C ASN A 9 -5.81 -39.68 -41.31
N SER A 10 -5.49 -40.82 -40.72
CA SER A 10 -5.10 -41.17 -39.36
C SER A 10 -3.60 -41.50 -39.26
N THR A 11 -2.98 -41.23 -38.10
CA THR A 11 -1.90 -41.98 -37.36
C THR A 11 -0.66 -42.52 -38.13
N PRO A 12 0.57 -42.54 -37.54
CA PRO A 12 0.87 -43.41 -36.39
C PRO A 12 1.99 -43.00 -35.40
N SER A 13 2.12 -43.90 -34.43
CA SER A 13 2.94 -44.05 -33.22
C SER A 13 4.46 -44.27 -33.35
N MET A 14 5.11 -44.34 -32.17
CA MET A 14 6.41 -44.94 -31.79
C MET A 14 7.58 -43.95 -31.60
N GLY A 15 8.43 -44.06 -30.58
CA GLY A 15 8.66 -45.18 -29.67
C GLY A 15 9.49 -44.89 -28.40
N PHE A 16 9.65 -45.98 -27.65
CA PHE A 16 10.55 -46.24 -26.52
C PHE A 16 12.03 -45.92 -26.83
N THR A 17 12.85 -45.49 -25.85
CA THR A 17 13.98 -46.29 -25.28
C THR A 17 14.74 -45.60 -24.12
N THR A 18 14.92 -46.37 -23.02
CA THR A 18 16.09 -46.58 -22.13
C THR A 18 16.94 -45.46 -21.49
N LEU A 19 16.92 -45.48 -20.15
CA LEU A 19 18.03 -45.72 -19.19
C LEU A 19 19.47 -45.33 -19.59
N HIS A 20 20.10 -44.51 -18.75
CA HIS A 20 21.52 -44.67 -18.41
C HIS A 20 21.79 -44.30 -16.94
N GLU A 21 22.31 -45.28 -16.19
CA GLU A 21 23.04 -45.12 -14.95
C GLU A 21 24.40 -44.44 -15.21
N HIS A 22 24.85 -43.57 -14.30
CA HIS A 22 26.27 -43.45 -13.93
C HIS A 22 26.39 -42.69 -12.60
N VAL A 23 26.75 -43.39 -11.52
CA VAL A 23 28.11 -43.53 -10.96
C VAL A 23 28.56 -42.29 -10.16
N MET A 24 28.56 -42.48 -8.85
CA MET A 24 29.28 -41.70 -7.83
C MET A 24 30.80 -41.74 -8.07
N PRO A 25 31.54 -40.77 -7.51
CA PRO A 25 32.68 -41.16 -6.68
C PRO A 25 32.67 -40.52 -5.29
N ARG A 26 32.86 -41.39 -4.29
CA ARG A 26 33.48 -41.09 -3.00
C ARG A 26 34.95 -40.76 -3.23
N THR A 27 35.50 -39.77 -2.52
CA THR A 27 36.84 -39.91 -1.91
C THR A 27 37.10 -38.86 -0.81
N SER A 28 37.60 -39.39 0.33
CA SER A 28 38.64 -38.86 1.25
C SER A 28 38.37 -37.56 2.01
N ILE A 29 38.17 -37.56 3.33
CA ILE A 29 39.14 -37.79 4.43
C ILE A 29 40.40 -36.92 4.28
N LEU A 30 40.49 -35.88 5.11
CA LEU A 30 41.75 -35.40 5.68
C LEU A 30 41.50 -34.95 7.12
N ILE A 31 42.01 -35.78 8.02
CA ILE A 31 42.28 -35.50 9.43
C ILE A 31 43.60 -34.72 9.46
N ALA A 32 43.63 -33.60 10.18
CA ALA A 32 44.88 -32.98 10.62
C ALA A 32 44.68 -32.47 12.05
N GLU A 33 45.07 -33.33 12.97
CA GLU A 33 45.34 -33.05 14.37
C GLU A 33 46.74 -32.44 14.45
N GLN A 34 46.91 -31.30 15.11
CA GLN A 34 48.21 -30.93 15.69
C GLN A 34 48.02 -30.01 16.90
N SER A 35 48.29 -30.61 18.06
CA SER A 35 48.48 -30.02 19.37
C SER A 35 49.77 -29.18 19.43
N GLY A 36 49.74 -28.08 20.19
CA GLY A 36 50.93 -27.32 20.57
C GLY A 36 50.66 -26.35 21.71
N THR A 37 51.01 -26.77 22.92
CA THR A 37 51.02 -26.00 24.17
C THR A 37 52.14 -24.97 24.22
N ALA A 38 51.91 -23.80 24.85
CA ALA A 38 52.73 -23.21 25.94
C ALA A 38 52.73 -21.66 25.97
N TYR A 39 52.28 -21.14 27.11
CA TYR A 39 52.89 -20.07 27.94
C TYR A 39 53.77 -18.99 27.30
N GLY A 40 53.42 -17.71 27.54
CA GLY A 40 54.41 -16.64 27.58
C GLY A 40 53.95 -15.20 27.36
N SER A 41 53.89 -14.44 28.46
CA SER A 41 54.37 -13.05 28.57
C SER A 41 53.64 -11.86 27.89
N LYS A 42 53.14 -10.99 28.77
CA LYS A 42 52.99 -9.53 28.68
C LYS A 42 53.89 -8.83 27.64
N ARG A 43 53.33 -7.96 26.79
CA ARG A 43 53.57 -6.49 26.78
C ARG A 43 52.83 -5.78 25.65
N ALA A 44 52.38 -4.58 25.97
CA ALA A 44 51.79 -3.61 25.08
C ALA A 44 52.72 -3.22 23.92
N ALA A 45 52.13 -3.07 22.73
CA ALA A 45 52.59 -2.11 21.73
C ALA A 45 51.40 -1.73 20.84
N ARG A 46 51.07 -0.43 20.88
CA ARG A 46 50.24 0.26 19.89
C ARG A 46 50.78 -0.07 18.50
N SER A 47 49.95 -0.63 17.62
CA SER A 47 50.19 -0.57 16.18
C SER A 47 49.07 0.22 15.52
N LEU A 48 49.50 1.28 14.85
CA LEU A 48 48.73 2.17 14.01
C LEU A 48 48.17 1.34 12.84
N ILE A 49 46.85 1.17 12.80
CA ILE A 49 46.18 0.70 11.59
C ILE A 49 46.02 1.93 10.69
N PRO A 50 46.62 1.94 9.48
CA PRO A 50 46.36 3.02 8.53
C PRO A 50 44.90 2.94 8.08
N LEU A 51 44.16 4.03 8.24
CA LEU A 51 42.84 4.22 7.64
C LEU A 51 42.97 4.16 6.11
N PRO A 52 42.15 3.36 5.40
CA PRO A 52 42.16 3.38 3.95
C PRO A 52 41.59 4.71 3.43
N SER A 53 42.45 5.47 2.73
CA SER A 53 42.18 6.73 2.04
C SER A 53 41.43 6.51 0.71
N SER A 54 40.33 5.76 0.73
CA SER A 54 39.41 5.66 -0.41
C SER A 54 37.96 5.84 0.01
N LEU A 55 37.65 7.04 0.50
CA LEU A 55 36.33 7.64 0.31
C LEU A 55 36.19 8.00 -1.18
N SER A 56 36.05 6.97 -2.01
CA SER A 56 35.53 7.15 -3.36
C SER A 56 34.15 7.78 -3.23
N SER A 57 34.01 8.96 -3.84
CA SER A 57 32.79 9.71 -4.13
C SER A 57 31.49 8.92 -3.89
N PRO A 58 30.52 9.46 -3.13
CA PRO A 58 29.23 8.83 -2.98
C PRO A 58 28.61 8.70 -4.37
N LYS A 59 28.62 7.47 -4.90
CA LYS A 59 27.82 7.08 -6.06
C LYS A 59 26.45 7.69 -5.83
N THR A 60 26.03 8.56 -6.75
CA THR A 60 24.75 9.22 -6.78
C THR A 60 23.68 8.18 -6.46
N VAL A 61 23.20 8.21 -5.22
CA VAL A 61 22.12 7.37 -4.77
C VAL A 61 20.93 7.88 -5.57
N THR A 62 20.53 7.14 -6.60
CA THR A 62 19.25 7.32 -7.27
C THR A 62 18.21 7.43 -6.16
N GLN A 63 17.66 8.62 -5.96
CA GLN A 63 16.66 8.88 -4.92
C GLN A 63 15.60 7.79 -5.08
N SER A 64 15.42 6.96 -4.07
CA SER A 64 14.50 5.84 -4.22
C SER A 64 13.11 6.44 -4.48
N PRO A 65 12.34 5.94 -5.46
CA PRO A 65 10.99 6.42 -5.75
C PRO A 65 10.08 6.41 -4.50
N LEU A 66 10.44 5.60 -3.49
CA LEU A 66 9.79 5.58 -2.19
C LEU A 66 9.94 6.90 -1.42
N LEU A 67 11.06 7.62 -1.52
CA LEU A 67 11.25 8.89 -0.82
C LEU A 67 10.35 9.99 -1.41
N LEU A 68 10.30 10.08 -2.74
CA LEU A 68 9.43 11.03 -3.45
C LEU A 68 7.95 10.71 -3.18
N LEU A 69 7.59 9.43 -3.25
CA LEU A 69 6.25 8.95 -2.92
C LEU A 69 5.89 9.26 -1.46
N SER A 70 6.82 9.09 -0.54
CA SER A 70 6.60 9.43 0.88
C SER A 70 6.37 10.91 1.06
N ILE A 71 7.15 11.78 0.41
CA ILE A 71 6.96 13.24 0.46
C ILE A 71 5.58 13.63 -0.07
N VAL A 72 5.17 13.07 -1.22
CA VAL A 72 3.83 13.32 -1.78
C VAL A 72 2.73 12.85 -0.84
N MET A 73 2.85 11.64 -0.30
CA MET A 73 1.89 11.10 0.66
C MET A 73 1.84 11.93 1.94
N ILE A 74 2.99 12.39 2.45
CA ILE A 74 3.09 13.27 3.62
C ILE A 74 2.40 14.60 3.37
N LEU A 75 2.63 15.23 2.23
CA LEU A 75 1.97 16.49 1.88
C LEU A 75 0.45 16.31 1.77
N PHE A 76 -0.01 15.22 1.16
CA PHE A 76 -1.43 14.89 1.05
C PHE A 76 -2.08 14.56 2.39
N ALA A 77 -1.36 13.90 3.28
CA ALA A 77 -1.86 13.56 4.61
C ALA A 77 -1.78 14.74 5.59
N LEU A 78 -0.80 15.64 5.45
CA LEU A 78 -0.70 16.83 6.29
C LEU A 78 -1.73 17.90 5.92
N LEU A 79 -2.32 17.85 4.71
CA LEU A 79 -3.35 18.79 4.26
C LEU A 79 -4.54 18.90 5.26
N PRO A 80 -5.13 17.79 5.77
CA PRO A 80 -6.14 17.83 6.83
C PRO A 80 -5.60 18.06 8.26
N LEU A 81 -4.28 17.94 8.50
CA LEU A 81 -3.67 18.11 9.83
C LEU A 81 -3.09 19.50 10.10
N LEU A 82 -2.92 20.33 9.06
CA LEU A 82 -2.64 21.76 9.24
C LEU A 82 -3.89 22.55 9.69
N GLU A 83 -5.03 21.86 9.77
CA GLU A 83 -6.38 22.34 10.05
C GLU A 83 -6.69 22.63 11.54
N PRO A 84 -6.17 21.90 12.56
CA PRO A 84 -6.51 22.12 13.97
C PRO A 84 -5.76 23.28 14.66
N LEU A 85 -4.95 24.08 13.95
CA LEU A 85 -4.20 25.19 14.54
C LEU A 85 -5.06 26.42 14.94
N GLY A 86 -6.39 26.28 14.93
CA GLY A 86 -7.29 27.18 15.68
C GLY A 86 -7.67 28.49 15.00
N ILE A 87 -7.77 28.54 13.66
CA ILE A 87 -8.32 29.70 12.95
C ILE A 87 -9.63 29.30 12.29
N GLY A 88 -10.73 29.54 13.00
CA GLY A 88 -12.09 29.44 12.46
C GLY A 88 -12.54 28.01 12.13
N SER A 89 -13.85 27.81 12.17
CA SER A 89 -14.52 26.77 11.42
C SER A 89 -13.96 26.74 9.99
N ASN A 90 -13.51 25.56 9.53
CA ASN A 90 -12.80 25.41 8.26
C ASN A 90 -13.56 26.16 7.17
N PRO A 91 -13.02 27.23 6.56
CA PRO A 91 -13.75 28.06 5.60
C PRO A 91 -14.19 27.26 4.38
N ARG A 92 -13.58 26.11 4.05
CA ARG A 92 -14.08 25.19 3.03
C ARG A 92 -15.25 24.34 3.53
N ILE A 93 -15.27 23.93 4.79
CA ILE A 93 -16.42 23.24 5.38
C ILE A 93 -17.56 24.23 5.62
N GLU A 94 -17.28 25.46 6.06
CA GLU A 94 -18.29 26.53 6.14
C GLU A 94 -18.76 26.96 4.76
N MET A 95 -17.88 27.05 3.77
CA MET A 95 -18.26 27.31 2.39
C MET A 95 -19.06 26.13 1.84
N ALA A 96 -18.68 24.88 2.08
CA ALA A 96 -19.43 23.71 1.65
C ALA A 96 -20.81 23.63 2.34
N ARG A 97 -20.88 23.90 3.66
CA ARG A 97 -22.14 24.01 4.40
C ARG A 97 -22.97 25.18 3.92
N SER A 98 -22.36 26.33 3.64
CA SER A 98 -23.04 27.54 3.15
C SER A 98 -23.58 27.32 1.75
N LEU A 99 -22.78 26.76 0.83
CA LEU A 99 -23.20 26.37 -0.52
C LEU A 99 -24.30 25.31 -0.46
N ARG A 100 -24.20 24.32 0.45
CA ARG A 100 -25.25 23.34 0.70
C ARG A 100 -26.54 24.00 1.19
N SER A 101 -26.47 24.88 2.18
CA SER A 101 -27.63 25.61 2.71
C SER A 101 -28.25 26.53 1.67
N GLN A 102 -27.45 27.24 0.88
CA GLN A 102 -27.93 28.09 -0.22
C GLN A 102 -28.60 27.26 -1.31
N ALA A 103 -28.02 26.10 -1.66
CA ALA A 103 -28.58 25.18 -2.63
C ALA A 103 -29.88 24.53 -2.13
N GLU A 104 -29.94 24.17 -0.85
CA GLU A 104 -31.13 23.64 -0.16
C GLU A 104 -32.26 24.66 -0.14
N GLU A 105 -31.96 25.89 0.26
CA GLU A 105 -32.91 27.00 0.24
C GLU A 105 -33.39 27.30 -1.18
N ALA A 106 -32.49 27.38 -2.17
CA ALA A 106 -32.84 27.59 -3.58
C ALA A 106 -33.68 26.44 -4.17
N TRP A 107 -33.56 25.22 -3.65
CA TRP A 107 -34.37 24.08 -4.06
C TRP A 107 -35.77 24.12 -3.45
N LEU A 108 -35.86 24.37 -2.15
CA LEU A 108 -37.12 24.51 -1.44
C LEU A 108 -37.93 25.70 -2.01
N ASN A 109 -37.26 26.81 -2.33
CA ASN A 109 -37.89 27.99 -2.94
C ASN A 109 -38.43 27.76 -4.36
N ARG A 110 -38.02 26.67 -5.05
CA ARG A 110 -38.59 26.25 -6.34
C ARG A 110 -39.88 25.42 -6.21
N GLY A 111 -40.44 25.32 -5.00
CA GLY A 111 -41.67 24.57 -4.73
C GLY A 111 -41.46 23.07 -4.58
N ASN A 112 -40.21 22.61 -4.49
CA ASN A 112 -39.90 21.22 -4.20
C ASN A 112 -40.04 20.96 -2.70
N SER A 113 -40.75 19.90 -2.33
CA SER A 113 -41.08 19.62 -0.92
C SER A 113 -39.98 18.89 -0.16
N THR A 114 -38.98 18.33 -0.85
CA THR A 114 -37.91 17.52 -0.25
C THR A 114 -36.59 17.90 -0.87
N TRP A 115 -35.61 18.21 -0.03
CA TRP A 115 -34.25 18.49 -0.45
C TRP A 115 -33.63 17.31 -1.19
N ASP A 116 -33.15 17.53 -2.42
CA ASP A 116 -32.45 16.55 -3.23
C ASP A 116 -31.00 17.00 -3.45
N PRO A 117 -30.05 16.57 -2.58
CA PRO A 117 -28.66 16.95 -2.69
C PRO A 117 -28.03 16.53 -4.03
N SER A 118 -28.55 15.52 -4.73
CA SER A 118 -27.97 15.06 -6.00
C SER A 118 -27.96 16.10 -7.13
N LYS A 119 -28.70 17.22 -6.98
CA LYS A 119 -28.92 18.22 -8.04
C LYS A 119 -28.04 19.48 -7.99
N TYR A 120 -27.21 19.66 -6.97
CA TYR A 120 -26.53 20.94 -6.76
C TYR A 120 -25.01 20.86 -6.63
N TRP A 121 -24.42 19.67 -6.62
CA TRP A 121 -22.98 19.49 -6.39
C TRP A 121 -22.30 19.36 -7.73
N ASP A 122 -21.33 20.26 -8.01
CA ASP A 122 -20.62 20.42 -9.29
C ASP A 122 -20.89 19.28 -10.27
N VAL A 123 -22.00 19.45 -11.00
CA VAL A 123 -22.43 18.61 -12.13
C VAL A 123 -21.28 18.53 -13.17
N GLU A 124 -20.32 19.43 -13.07
CA GLU A 124 -19.13 19.53 -13.90
C GLU A 124 -18.00 18.55 -13.56
N THR A 125 -17.92 18.01 -12.33
CA THR A 125 -16.77 17.16 -11.98
C THR A 125 -17.01 15.71 -12.44
N PRO A 126 -16.22 15.19 -13.40
CA PRO A 126 -16.47 13.90 -14.03
C PRO A 126 -16.57 12.71 -13.08
N VAL A 127 -17.30 11.67 -13.52
CA VAL A 127 -17.33 10.35 -12.88
C VAL A 127 -15.90 9.82 -12.72
N LEU A 128 -15.63 9.15 -11.60
CA LEU A 128 -14.33 8.61 -11.17
C LEU A 128 -13.33 9.62 -10.59
N ILE A 129 -13.63 10.92 -10.55
CA ILE A 129 -12.71 11.93 -10.00
C ILE A 129 -13.11 12.35 -8.58
N GLY A 130 -14.42 12.40 -8.29
CA GLY A 130 -14.92 13.00 -7.06
C GLY A 130 -14.98 12.07 -5.85
N THR A 131 -15.02 10.74 -6.06
CA THR A 131 -15.29 9.74 -5.00
C THR A 131 -16.37 10.22 -4.04
N ARG A 132 -17.60 10.40 -4.54
CA ARG A 132 -18.65 11.08 -3.78
C ARG A 132 -19.51 10.10 -3.02
N GLU A 133 -19.96 10.50 -1.85
CA GLU A 133 -20.94 9.75 -1.07
C GLU A 133 -22.35 9.95 -1.67
N PRO A 134 -23.11 8.91 -2.04
CA PRO A 134 -24.43 9.09 -2.68
C PRO A 134 -25.44 9.83 -1.81
N SER A 135 -25.36 9.65 -0.49
CA SER A 135 -26.35 10.19 0.46
C SER A 135 -26.17 11.68 0.73
N THR A 136 -24.93 12.16 0.77
CA THR A 136 -24.60 13.57 1.09
C THR A 136 -24.07 14.32 -0.12
N GLY A 137 -23.54 13.61 -1.10
CA GLY A 137 -22.89 14.15 -2.29
C GLY A 137 -21.56 14.85 -2.03
N LEU A 138 -21.12 14.86 -0.77
CA LEU A 138 -19.81 15.37 -0.35
C LEU A 138 -18.69 14.48 -0.90
N GLU A 139 -17.52 15.07 -1.03
CA GLU A 139 -16.31 14.27 -1.16
C GLU A 139 -16.22 13.34 0.05
N PHE A 140 -15.99 12.09 -0.28
CA PHE A 140 -15.91 10.96 0.62
C PHE A 140 -15.17 11.21 1.95
N SER A 141 -13.99 11.85 1.91
CA SER A 141 -13.17 12.07 3.09
C SER A 141 -13.80 13.11 4.02
N MET A 142 -14.43 14.13 3.46
CA MET A 142 -15.15 15.14 4.24
C MET A 142 -16.39 14.55 4.93
N ASP A 143 -17.19 13.76 4.21
CA ASP A 143 -18.36 13.07 4.78
C ASP A 143 -17.99 12.23 6.02
N ARG A 144 -16.87 11.49 5.93
CA ARG A 144 -16.38 10.68 7.07
C ARG A 144 -15.84 11.50 8.22
N LEU A 145 -15.21 12.65 7.96
CA LEU A 145 -14.76 13.54 9.02
C LEU A 145 -15.96 14.09 9.79
N GLU A 146 -17.06 14.40 9.12
CA GLU A 146 -18.31 14.82 9.76
C GLU A 146 -18.96 13.68 10.56
N LYS A 147 -19.07 12.48 9.97
CA LYS A 147 -19.69 11.31 10.62
C LYS A 147 -18.86 10.75 11.78
N GLY A 148 -17.53 10.87 11.73
CA GLY A 148 -16.63 10.09 12.58
C GLY A 148 -15.27 10.73 12.83
N ALA A 149 -15.20 12.03 13.15
CA ALA A 149 -13.95 12.78 13.34
C ALA A 149 -12.91 12.06 14.22
N LEU A 150 -13.32 11.44 15.33
CA LEU A 150 -12.41 10.71 16.21
C LEU A 150 -11.87 9.45 15.53
N LEU A 151 -12.76 8.59 15.01
CA LEU A 151 -12.40 7.29 14.47
C LEU A 151 -11.67 7.41 13.12
N TYR A 152 -12.15 8.28 12.23
CA TYR A 152 -11.56 8.52 10.92
C TYR A 152 -10.39 9.52 10.97
N GLY A 153 -10.55 10.68 11.62
CA GLY A 153 -9.50 11.69 11.70
C GLY A 153 -8.33 11.26 12.59
N TRP A 154 -8.60 11.14 13.90
CA TRP A 154 -7.55 10.93 14.89
C TRP A 154 -7.02 9.49 14.97
N LEU A 155 -7.88 8.49 14.85
CA LEU A 155 -7.48 7.08 14.99
C LEU A 155 -7.10 6.41 13.65
N HIS A 156 -7.32 7.08 12.52
CA HIS A 156 -6.96 6.54 11.21
C HIS A 156 -6.05 7.45 10.41
N ILE A 157 -6.51 8.66 10.05
CA ILE A 157 -5.71 9.59 9.23
C ILE A 157 -4.38 9.86 9.95
N ALA A 158 -4.38 10.43 11.15
CA ALA A 158 -3.14 10.80 11.84
C ALA A 158 -2.13 9.64 11.99
N PRO A 159 -2.51 8.43 12.44
CA PRO A 159 -1.65 7.25 12.42
C PRO A 159 -1.13 6.87 11.03
N ALA A 160 -1.92 7.01 9.96
CA ALA A 160 -1.50 6.73 8.59
C ALA A 160 -0.34 7.64 8.16
N ILE A 161 -0.37 8.90 8.59
CA ILE A 161 0.68 9.90 8.30
C ILE A 161 1.97 9.49 8.98
N VAL A 162 1.89 9.24 10.29
CA VAL A 162 3.03 8.80 11.09
C VAL A 162 3.64 7.53 10.49
N TRP A 163 2.80 6.55 10.14
CA TRP A 163 3.25 5.30 9.54
C TRP A 163 3.93 5.53 8.18
N SER A 164 3.33 6.36 7.31
CA SER A 164 3.86 6.66 5.98
C SER A 164 5.21 7.38 6.02
N ILE A 165 5.42 8.28 6.99
CA ILE A 165 6.72 8.95 7.23
C ILE A 165 7.75 7.96 7.77
N ALA A 166 7.33 7.16 8.76
CA ALA A 166 8.25 6.37 9.55
C ALA A 166 8.78 5.14 8.79
N ILE A 167 7.99 4.53 7.92
CA ILE A 167 8.38 3.32 7.18
C ILE A 167 9.63 3.51 6.30
N PRO A 168 9.73 4.53 5.43
CA PRO A 168 10.97 4.80 4.68
C PRO A 168 12.18 5.01 5.60
N ALA A 169 11.97 5.71 6.71
CA ALA A 169 12.99 5.93 7.73
C ALA A 169 13.42 4.61 8.41
N GLN A 170 12.50 3.66 8.65
CA GLN A 170 12.82 2.34 9.18
C GLN A 170 13.70 1.50 8.23
N HIS A 171 13.58 1.70 6.92
CA HIS A 171 14.40 1.03 5.91
C HIS A 171 15.73 1.72 5.60
N SER A 172 15.96 2.92 6.13
CA SER A 172 17.21 3.66 5.92
C SER A 172 18.36 3.08 6.75
N ILE A 173 19.35 2.50 6.06
CA ILE A 173 20.59 2.00 6.70
C ILE A 173 21.34 3.15 7.39
N ARG A 174 21.41 4.32 6.74
CA ARG A 174 22.10 5.50 7.27
C ARG A 174 21.47 5.99 8.56
N LEU A 175 20.13 6.10 8.62
CA LEU A 175 19.43 6.53 9.82
C LEU A 175 19.65 5.54 10.97
N ARG A 176 19.57 4.24 10.67
CA ARG A 176 19.78 3.17 11.66
C ARG A 176 21.18 3.20 12.25
N SER A 177 22.22 3.46 11.45
CA SER A 177 23.61 3.48 11.93
C SER A 177 23.97 4.79 12.62
N ALA A 178 23.53 5.94 12.09
CA ALA A 178 23.89 7.25 12.62
C ALA A 178 23.05 7.65 13.85
N TYR A 179 21.77 7.26 13.88
CA TYR A 179 20.81 7.69 14.90
C TYR A 179 19.98 6.50 15.44
N PRO A 180 20.61 5.53 16.13
CA PRO A 180 19.95 4.30 16.57
C PRO A 180 18.79 4.55 17.54
N ALA A 181 18.87 5.58 18.39
CA ALA A 181 17.77 5.96 19.28
C ALA A 181 16.54 6.45 18.51
N VAL A 182 16.74 7.29 17.49
CA VAL A 182 15.67 7.78 16.61
C VAL A 182 15.04 6.62 15.85
N HIS A 183 15.86 5.72 15.29
CA HIS A 183 15.35 4.52 14.60
C HIS A 183 14.45 3.67 15.52
N LYS A 184 14.86 3.44 16.78
CA LYS A 184 14.08 2.69 17.78
C LYS A 184 12.75 3.39 18.11
N TRP A 185 12.75 4.70 18.32
CA TRP A 185 11.52 5.45 18.61
C TRP A 185 10.56 5.46 17.43
N LEU A 186 11.06 5.71 16.21
CA LEU A 186 10.25 5.62 15.00
C LEU A 186 9.69 4.21 14.78
N GLY A 187 10.46 3.16 15.12
CA GLY A 187 9.99 1.78 15.03
C GLY A 187 8.81 1.51 15.98
N ARG A 188 8.89 2.02 17.22
CA ARG A 188 7.78 1.95 18.18
C ARG A 188 6.55 2.72 17.70
N ALA A 189 6.74 3.95 17.22
CA ALA A 189 5.67 4.77 16.67
C ALA A 189 4.99 4.07 15.49
N THR A 190 5.77 3.47 14.58
CA THR A 190 5.26 2.70 13.44
C THR A 190 4.36 1.54 13.90
N LEU A 191 4.81 0.75 14.88
CA LEU A 191 4.03 -0.39 15.39
C LEU A 191 2.74 0.06 16.11
N VAL A 192 2.80 1.14 16.89
CA VAL A 192 1.60 1.72 17.53
C VAL A 192 0.62 2.24 16.48
N SER A 193 1.10 2.99 15.49
CA SER A 193 0.27 3.47 14.37
C SER A 193 -0.37 2.31 13.63
N ALA A 194 0.35 1.22 13.38
CA ALA A 194 -0.22 0.03 12.73
C ALA A 194 -1.34 -0.63 13.55
N CYS A 195 -1.22 -0.69 14.87
CA CYS A 195 -2.30 -1.17 15.74
C CYS A 195 -3.54 -0.27 15.63
N LEU A 196 -3.35 1.05 15.71
CA LEU A 196 -4.45 2.03 15.57
C LEU A 196 -5.12 1.94 14.20
N LEU A 197 -4.33 1.86 13.13
CA LEU A 197 -4.81 1.71 11.76
C LEU A 197 -5.56 0.41 11.52
N THR A 198 -5.11 -0.69 12.12
CA THR A 198 -5.82 -1.97 12.04
C THR A 198 -7.17 -1.85 12.74
N TYR A 199 -7.18 -1.33 13.97
CA TYR A 199 -8.41 -1.17 14.75
C TYR A 199 -9.42 -0.27 14.03
N SER A 200 -8.99 0.94 13.63
CA SER A 200 -9.87 1.89 12.94
C SER A 200 -10.26 1.40 11.54
N GLY A 201 -9.35 0.79 10.80
CA GLY A 201 -9.64 0.25 9.47
C GLY A 201 -10.68 -0.87 9.51
N VAL A 202 -10.52 -1.84 10.43
CA VAL A 202 -11.47 -2.97 10.58
C VAL A 202 -12.83 -2.50 11.09
N SER A 203 -12.90 -1.40 11.83
CA SER A 203 -14.17 -0.89 12.33
C SER A 203 -14.96 -0.11 11.25
N PHE A 204 -14.31 0.44 10.23
CA PHE A 204 -14.96 1.26 9.20
C PHE A 204 -16.18 0.62 8.52
N PRO A 205 -16.16 -0.66 8.08
CA PRO A 205 -17.33 -1.29 7.47
C PRO A 205 -18.54 -1.37 8.40
N PHE A 206 -18.33 -1.33 9.73
CA PHE A 206 -19.40 -1.45 10.73
C PHE A 206 -19.95 -0.09 11.20
N HIS A 207 -19.30 1.01 10.82
CA HIS A 207 -19.68 2.37 11.20
C HIS A 207 -20.09 3.24 10.02
N ASP A 208 -20.31 2.65 8.84
CA ASP A 208 -20.58 3.40 7.59
C ASP A 208 -19.48 4.43 7.27
N LEU A 209 -18.25 4.10 7.64
CA LEU A 209 -17.06 4.90 7.35
C LEU A 209 -16.23 4.20 6.28
N SER A 210 -16.84 3.50 5.32
CA SER A 210 -16.14 2.80 4.24
C SER A 210 -16.65 3.28 2.88
N TYR A 211 -15.77 3.61 1.92
CA TYR A 211 -16.21 3.91 0.54
C TYR A 211 -16.13 2.62 -0.24
N SER A 212 -17.16 1.81 -0.05
CA SER A 212 -17.21 0.45 -0.51
C SER A 212 -18.66 0.04 -0.67
N ALA A 213 -18.92 -0.93 -1.54
CA ALA A 213 -20.12 -1.73 -1.43
C ALA A 213 -20.06 -2.64 -0.19
N ASP A 214 -21.12 -3.42 0.03
CA ASP A 214 -21.21 -4.39 1.12
C ASP A 214 -20.01 -5.33 1.19
N LEU A 215 -19.77 -5.89 2.37
CA LEU A 215 -18.56 -6.66 2.67
C LEU A 215 -18.28 -7.78 1.66
N LEU A 216 -19.30 -8.51 1.23
CA LEU A 216 -19.17 -9.63 0.27
C LEU A 216 -19.65 -9.26 -1.13
N ALA A 217 -19.95 -7.98 -1.38
CA ALA A 217 -20.32 -7.53 -2.71
C ALA A 217 -19.16 -7.73 -3.68
N THR A 218 -19.51 -7.97 -4.94
CA THR A 218 -18.56 -8.05 -6.05
C THR A 218 -18.93 -7.02 -7.10
N HIS A 219 -17.90 -6.50 -7.76
CA HIS A 219 -18.01 -5.58 -8.88
C HIS A 219 -17.65 -6.31 -10.15
N ARG A 220 -18.21 -5.86 -11.28
CA ARG A 220 -18.01 -6.49 -12.58
C ARG A 220 -17.86 -5.46 -13.68
N TRP A 221 -16.90 -5.70 -14.57
CA TRP A 221 -16.76 -4.99 -15.84
C TRP A 221 -16.38 -5.99 -16.94
N GLY A 222 -17.31 -6.26 -17.85
CA GLY A 222 -17.18 -7.35 -18.83
C GLY A 222 -17.03 -8.72 -18.15
N TYR A 223 -15.88 -9.37 -18.37
CA TYR A 223 -15.51 -10.64 -17.71
C TYR A 223 -14.66 -10.46 -16.45
N LEU A 224 -14.22 -9.24 -16.16
CA LEU A 224 -13.44 -8.95 -14.96
C LEU A 224 -14.39 -8.84 -13.77
N VAL A 225 -14.11 -9.59 -12.71
CA VAL A 225 -14.86 -9.58 -11.44
C VAL A 225 -13.88 -9.39 -10.31
N TRP A 226 -14.18 -8.47 -9.39
CA TRP A 226 -13.37 -8.25 -8.20
C TRP A 226 -14.26 -7.96 -6.97
N PRO A 227 -13.83 -8.36 -5.76
CA PRO A 227 -14.60 -8.08 -4.55
C PRO A 227 -14.60 -6.61 -4.13
N SER A 228 -15.44 -6.29 -3.15
CA SER A 228 -15.49 -4.96 -2.54
C SER A 228 -14.21 -4.60 -1.79
N PHE A 229 -14.04 -3.30 -1.53
CA PHE A 229 -12.92 -2.78 -0.75
C PHE A 229 -12.96 -3.29 0.70
N ASN A 230 -14.15 -3.38 1.28
CA ASN A 230 -14.35 -3.84 2.65
C ASN A 230 -13.79 -5.24 2.88
N LEU A 231 -13.88 -6.14 1.91
CA LEU A 231 -13.26 -7.46 2.01
C LEU A 231 -11.74 -7.36 2.17
N VAL A 232 -11.08 -6.53 1.37
CA VAL A 232 -9.63 -6.33 1.46
C VAL A 232 -9.24 -5.75 2.81
N VAL A 233 -10.01 -4.78 3.33
CA VAL A 233 -9.76 -4.18 4.64
C VAL A 233 -9.83 -5.23 5.75
N LEU A 234 -10.84 -6.11 5.75
CA LEU A 234 -10.92 -7.17 6.75
C LEU A 234 -9.78 -8.19 6.61
N LEU A 235 -9.43 -8.59 5.38
CA LEU A 235 -8.30 -9.50 5.15
C LEU A 235 -6.97 -8.88 5.60
N ALA A 236 -6.75 -7.59 5.33
CA ALA A 236 -5.59 -6.86 5.83
C ALA A 236 -5.62 -6.79 7.36
N GLY A 237 -6.78 -6.54 7.96
CA GLY A 237 -7.00 -6.55 9.40
C GLY A 237 -6.70 -7.89 10.07
N LEU A 238 -6.88 -9.00 9.36
CA LEU A 238 -6.54 -10.35 9.83
C LEU A 238 -5.04 -10.64 9.71
N VAL A 239 -4.44 -10.25 8.57
CA VAL A 239 -3.07 -10.66 8.20
C VAL A 239 -2.00 -9.71 8.75
N TRP A 240 -2.31 -8.42 8.93
CA TRP A 240 -1.33 -7.41 9.33
C TRP A 240 -0.95 -7.45 10.82
N PRO A 241 -1.86 -7.63 11.79
CA PRO A 241 -1.51 -7.64 13.22
C PRO A 241 -0.51 -8.73 13.65
N PRO A 242 -0.57 -9.98 13.13
CA PRO A 242 0.47 -10.97 13.39
C PRO A 242 1.88 -10.46 13.06
N THR A 243 2.03 -9.65 12.01
CA THR A 243 3.35 -9.09 11.64
C THR A 243 3.84 -8.06 12.64
N VAL A 244 2.95 -7.26 13.24
CA VAL A 244 3.27 -6.31 14.31
C VAL A 244 3.77 -7.07 15.54
N LEU A 245 2.99 -8.07 15.96
CA LEU A 245 3.31 -8.90 17.12
C LEU A 245 4.67 -9.59 16.94
N MET A 246 4.88 -10.25 15.80
CA MET A 246 6.12 -10.96 15.54
C MET A 246 7.32 -10.02 15.41
N THR A 247 7.15 -8.85 14.80
CA THR A 247 8.19 -7.81 14.75
C THR A 247 8.61 -7.38 16.16
N TYR A 248 7.65 -7.18 17.07
CA TYR A 248 7.91 -6.82 18.46
C TYR A 248 8.59 -7.97 19.24
N LEU A 249 8.04 -9.18 19.18
CA LEU A 249 8.54 -10.33 19.93
C LEU A 249 9.97 -10.69 19.54
N THR A 250 10.29 -10.68 18.25
CA THR A 250 11.65 -10.98 17.76
C THR A 250 12.65 -9.90 18.15
N ALA A 251 12.24 -8.61 18.17
CA ALA A 251 13.08 -7.54 18.73
C ALA A 251 13.35 -7.73 20.23
N ARG A 252 12.33 -8.11 21.01
CA ARG A 252 12.47 -8.38 22.46
C ARG A 252 13.39 -9.56 22.74
N LYS A 253 13.31 -10.60 21.92
CA LYS A 253 14.21 -11.76 21.96
C LYS A 253 15.61 -11.47 21.41
N LYS A 254 15.86 -10.26 20.89
CA LYS A 254 17.11 -9.86 20.22
C LYS A 254 17.47 -10.75 19.01
N ASP A 255 16.48 -11.39 18.38
CA ASP A 255 16.66 -12.09 17.11
C ASP A 255 16.53 -11.10 15.96
N TRP A 256 17.64 -10.42 15.66
CA TRP A 256 17.67 -9.34 14.67
C TRP A 256 17.41 -9.82 13.24
N LYS A 257 17.70 -11.10 12.95
CA LYS A 257 17.44 -11.69 11.63
C LYS A 257 15.94 -11.86 11.45
N ALA A 258 15.27 -12.51 12.40
CA ALA A 258 13.82 -12.68 12.35
C ALA A 258 13.09 -11.33 12.44
N HIS A 259 13.55 -10.42 13.31
CA HIS A 259 12.97 -9.07 13.43
C HIS A 259 12.99 -8.32 12.10
N ARG A 260 14.11 -8.36 11.37
CA ARG A 260 14.20 -7.72 10.06
C ARG A 260 13.24 -8.34 9.04
N ALA A 261 13.12 -9.67 9.03
CA ALA A 261 12.20 -10.37 8.14
C ALA A 261 10.74 -9.98 8.42
N TRP A 262 10.32 -10.01 9.69
CA TRP A 262 8.97 -9.62 10.09
C TRP A 262 8.68 -8.12 9.86
N ALA A 263 9.63 -7.23 10.15
CA ALA A 263 9.48 -5.80 9.87
C ALA A 263 9.35 -5.51 8.36
N THR A 264 10.08 -6.27 7.53
CA THR A 264 9.98 -6.18 6.07
C THR A 264 8.61 -6.66 5.59
N LEU A 265 8.14 -7.81 6.07
CA LEU A 265 6.82 -8.33 5.75
C LEU A 265 5.70 -7.39 6.20
N HIS A 266 5.81 -6.84 7.42
CA HIS A 266 4.92 -5.82 7.97
C HIS A 266 4.80 -4.60 7.05
N THR A 267 5.93 -4.16 6.48
CA THR A 267 5.96 -3.06 5.53
C THR A 267 5.19 -3.39 4.27
N PHE A 268 5.39 -4.57 3.67
CA PHE A 268 4.71 -4.93 2.44
C PHE A 268 3.20 -5.01 2.63
N ILE A 269 2.73 -5.74 3.64
CA ILE A 269 1.29 -5.86 3.90
C ILE A 269 0.68 -4.49 4.19
N GLY A 270 1.33 -3.67 5.03
CA GLY A 270 0.87 -2.31 5.32
C GLY A 270 0.91 -1.36 4.12
N SER A 271 1.74 -1.64 3.11
CA SER A 271 1.89 -0.79 1.91
C SER A 271 0.78 -0.99 0.88
N VAL A 272 -0.11 -1.96 1.05
CA VAL A 272 -1.23 -2.19 0.12
C VAL A 272 -2.12 -0.95 0.01
N ILE A 273 -2.46 -0.30 1.13
CA ILE A 273 -3.31 0.91 1.14
C ILE A 273 -2.56 2.14 0.57
N PRO A 274 -1.32 2.47 0.97
CA PRO A 274 -0.54 3.51 0.29
C PRO A 274 -0.39 3.26 -1.23
N MET A 275 -0.14 2.02 -1.64
CA MET A 275 -0.05 1.68 -3.07
C MET A 275 -1.40 1.85 -3.77
N GLN A 276 -2.51 1.51 -3.11
CA GLN A 276 -3.84 1.78 -3.61
C GLN A 276 -4.06 3.28 -3.87
N ARG A 277 -3.57 4.17 -3.00
CA ARG A 277 -3.65 5.63 -3.23
C ARG A 277 -2.87 6.06 -4.47
N VAL A 278 -1.73 5.44 -4.75
CA VAL A 278 -0.98 5.66 -6.01
C VAL A 278 -1.83 5.22 -7.20
N MET A 279 -2.45 4.04 -7.13
CA MET A 279 -3.32 3.54 -8.20
C MET A 279 -4.55 4.43 -8.41
N MET A 280 -5.10 5.02 -7.35
CA MET A 280 -6.16 6.03 -7.46
C MET A 280 -5.68 7.28 -8.19
N ILE A 281 -4.50 7.82 -7.89
CA ILE A 281 -3.97 9.00 -8.59
C ILE A 281 -3.82 8.72 -10.08
N VAL A 282 -3.29 7.54 -10.44
CA VAL A 282 -3.18 7.09 -11.83
C VAL A 282 -4.55 7.01 -12.48
N LEU A 283 -5.52 6.37 -11.81
CA LEU A 283 -6.90 6.27 -12.29
C LEU A 283 -7.54 7.65 -12.49
N PHE A 284 -7.47 8.54 -11.51
CA PHE A 284 -8.05 9.89 -11.56
C PHE A 284 -7.46 10.70 -12.70
N THR A 285 -6.15 10.54 -12.96
CA THR A 285 -5.49 11.17 -14.10
C THR A 285 -6.09 10.66 -15.41
N PHE A 286 -6.25 9.35 -15.57
CA PHE A 286 -6.88 8.77 -16.75
C PHE A 286 -8.34 9.17 -16.90
N ALA A 287 -9.11 9.17 -15.82
CA ALA A 287 -10.51 9.61 -15.80
C ALA A 287 -10.65 11.08 -16.21
N GLY A 288 -9.79 11.96 -15.67
CA GLY A 288 -9.75 13.38 -16.04
C GLY A 288 -9.43 13.59 -17.51
N ILE A 289 -8.50 12.82 -18.07
CA ILE A 289 -8.22 12.86 -19.51
C ILE A 289 -9.45 12.34 -20.28
N ALA A 290 -9.97 11.17 -19.92
CA ALA A 290 -11.09 10.50 -20.59
C ALA A 290 -12.38 11.32 -20.60
N ALA A 291 -12.63 12.12 -19.57
CA ALA A 291 -13.79 13.01 -19.46
C ALA A 291 -13.88 14.04 -20.61
N ASN A 292 -12.74 14.36 -21.23
CA ASN A 292 -12.69 15.28 -22.36
C ASN A 292 -12.98 14.60 -23.71
N PHE A 293 -13.19 13.27 -23.73
CA PHE A 293 -13.37 12.48 -24.95
C PHE A 293 -14.62 11.58 -24.88
N PRO A 294 -15.76 12.01 -25.44
CA PRO A 294 -17.02 11.24 -25.41
C PRO A 294 -16.90 9.82 -25.98
N THR A 295 -16.03 9.62 -26.97
CA THR A 295 -15.73 8.29 -27.52
C THR A 295 -15.08 7.35 -26.51
N VAL A 296 -14.27 7.88 -25.59
CA VAL A 296 -13.65 7.10 -24.51
C VAL A 296 -14.72 6.74 -23.47
N HIS A 297 -15.57 7.69 -23.07
CA HIS A 297 -16.72 7.41 -22.20
C HIS A 297 -17.56 6.23 -22.69
N LYS A 298 -17.97 6.29 -23.96
CA LYS A 298 -18.78 5.24 -24.58
C LYS A 298 -18.03 3.91 -24.73
N ALA A 299 -16.74 3.94 -25.07
CA ALA A 299 -15.93 2.73 -25.24
C ALA A 299 -15.71 1.98 -23.92
N PHE A 300 -15.59 2.72 -22.81
CA PHE A 300 -15.41 2.14 -21.47
C PHE A 300 -16.73 1.84 -20.76
N GLY A 301 -17.86 2.27 -21.33
CA GLY A 301 -19.19 2.12 -20.71
C GLY A 301 -19.32 2.94 -19.44
N LEU A 302 -18.70 4.13 -19.39
CA LEU A 302 -18.81 5.03 -18.26
C LEU A 302 -20.24 5.60 -18.22
N PRO A 303 -20.89 5.68 -17.04
CA PRO A 303 -22.18 6.33 -16.91
C PRO A 303 -22.11 7.80 -17.37
N ASP A 304 -23.03 8.19 -18.24
CA ASP A 304 -23.10 9.56 -18.78
C ASP A 304 -23.72 10.56 -17.81
N GLU A 305 -24.47 10.06 -16.81
CA GLU A 305 -25.16 10.87 -15.81
C GLU A 305 -24.69 10.53 -14.40
N LEU A 306 -24.61 11.55 -13.54
CA LEU A 306 -24.30 11.37 -12.13
C LEU A 306 -25.53 10.84 -11.39
N ASN A 307 -25.69 9.52 -11.39
CA ASN A 307 -26.80 8.82 -10.76
C ASN A 307 -26.30 7.68 -9.83
N LYS A 308 -27.23 6.90 -9.27
CA LYS A 308 -26.89 5.77 -8.38
C LYS A 308 -25.92 4.77 -9.03
N GLU A 309 -26.07 4.52 -10.33
CA GLU A 309 -25.20 3.61 -11.08
C GLU A 309 -23.77 4.17 -11.19
N ALA A 310 -23.62 5.47 -11.44
CA ALA A 310 -22.32 6.14 -11.41
C ALA A 310 -21.61 5.97 -10.07
N PHE A 311 -22.33 6.09 -8.94
CA PHE A 311 -21.70 5.92 -7.63
C PHE A 311 -21.33 4.47 -7.30
N GLU A 312 -22.13 3.49 -7.72
CA GLU A 312 -21.76 2.07 -7.59
C GLU A 312 -20.53 1.75 -8.46
N PHE A 313 -20.47 2.36 -9.65
CA PHE A 313 -19.32 2.25 -10.54
C PHE A 313 -18.06 2.87 -9.92
N GLU A 314 -18.14 4.09 -9.35
CA GLU A 314 -17.02 4.73 -8.65
C GLU A 314 -16.51 3.89 -7.48
N ARG A 315 -17.40 3.32 -6.65
CA ARG A 315 -17.03 2.39 -5.57
C ARG A 315 -16.37 1.12 -6.10
N GLY A 316 -16.87 0.60 -7.22
CA GLY A 316 -16.28 -0.55 -7.89
C GLY A 316 -14.86 -0.27 -8.36
N VAL A 317 -14.64 0.85 -9.05
CA VAL A 317 -13.31 1.22 -9.51
C VAL A 317 -12.38 1.55 -8.33
N PHE A 318 -12.88 2.18 -7.26
CA PHE A 318 -12.13 2.36 -6.02
C PHE A 318 -11.67 1.01 -5.44
N ALA A 319 -12.56 0.01 -5.36
CA ALA A 319 -12.18 -1.33 -4.94
C ALA A 319 -11.13 -1.96 -5.89
N LEU A 320 -11.28 -1.78 -7.20
CA LEU A 320 -10.35 -2.29 -8.21
C LEU A 320 -8.92 -1.79 -7.99
N THR A 321 -8.74 -0.50 -7.68
CA THR A 321 -7.40 0.06 -7.40
C THR A 321 -6.71 -0.65 -6.23
N THR A 322 -7.47 -1.13 -5.25
CA THR A 322 -6.96 -1.89 -4.11
C THR A 322 -6.53 -3.29 -4.52
N TRP A 323 -7.37 -3.97 -5.31
CA TRP A 323 -7.05 -5.30 -5.85
C TRP A 323 -5.89 -5.27 -6.83
N ALA A 324 -5.70 -4.17 -7.56
CA ALA A 324 -4.53 -3.94 -8.41
C ALA A 324 -3.26 -3.62 -7.60
N ALA A 325 -3.39 -3.01 -6.41
CA ALA A 325 -2.26 -2.73 -5.53
C ALA A 325 -1.65 -4.02 -4.95
N LEU A 326 -2.45 -5.07 -4.69
CA LEU A 326 -1.97 -6.35 -4.17
C LEU A 326 -0.86 -7.01 -5.03
N PRO A 327 -1.05 -7.28 -6.33
CA PRO A 327 0.01 -7.85 -7.17
C PRO A 327 1.21 -6.90 -7.33
N ALA A 328 0.99 -5.58 -7.33
CA ALA A 328 2.08 -4.61 -7.39
C ALA A 328 2.98 -4.69 -6.14
N VAL A 329 2.37 -4.74 -4.95
CA VAL A 329 3.08 -4.93 -3.68
C VAL A 329 3.73 -6.31 -3.62
N ALA A 330 3.06 -7.36 -4.08
CA ALA A 330 3.62 -8.71 -4.12
C ALA A 330 4.86 -8.79 -5.03
N ALA A 331 4.81 -8.18 -6.21
CA ALA A 331 5.94 -8.09 -7.13
C ALA A 331 7.10 -7.30 -6.50
N TRP A 332 6.82 -6.19 -5.81
CA TRP A 332 7.82 -5.45 -5.07
C TRP A 332 8.45 -6.27 -3.94
N ALA A 333 7.63 -6.98 -3.16
CA ALA A 333 8.08 -7.85 -2.08
C ALA A 333 9.01 -8.96 -2.59
N TRP A 334 8.64 -9.60 -3.70
CA TRP A 334 9.44 -10.61 -4.37
C TRP A 334 10.81 -10.08 -4.83
N GLN A 335 10.85 -8.88 -5.41
CA GLN A 335 12.11 -8.25 -5.81
C GLN A 335 13.02 -7.93 -4.62
N VAL A 336 12.45 -7.53 -3.48
CA VAL A 336 13.24 -7.29 -2.26
C VAL A 336 13.75 -8.60 -1.68
N TYR A 337 12.91 -9.63 -1.62
CA TYR A 337 13.31 -10.96 -1.17
C TYR A 337 14.52 -11.50 -1.98
N LYS A 338 14.43 -11.48 -3.31
CA LYS A 338 15.54 -11.89 -4.20
C LYS A 338 16.83 -11.10 -3.99
N ARG A 339 16.74 -9.82 -3.62
CA ARG A 339 17.92 -8.99 -3.33
C ARG A 339 18.56 -9.34 -1.99
N GLN A 340 17.74 -9.72 -1.00
CA GLN A 340 18.23 -10.14 0.31
C GLN A 340 19.00 -11.47 0.25
N GLU A 341 18.57 -12.42 -0.59
CA GLU A 341 19.31 -13.68 -0.81
C GLU A 341 20.71 -13.46 -1.39
N LYS A 342 20.85 -12.48 -2.29
CA LYS A 342 22.13 -12.20 -2.98
C LYS A 342 23.11 -11.38 -2.16
N THR A 343 22.66 -10.72 -1.09
CA THR A 343 23.50 -9.85 -0.28
C THR A 343 24.05 -10.66 0.89
N PRO A 344 25.34 -11.05 0.91
CA PRO A 344 25.90 -11.74 2.06
C PRO A 344 25.69 -10.87 3.30
N ILE A 345 25.16 -11.47 4.37
CA ILE A 345 25.00 -10.80 5.66
C ILE A 345 26.41 -10.44 6.12
N ALA A 346 26.86 -9.23 5.82
CA ALA A 346 28.06 -8.68 6.42
C ALA A 346 27.86 -8.85 7.92
N LYS A 347 28.76 -9.58 8.58
CA LYS A 347 28.77 -9.76 10.03
C LYS A 347 28.88 -8.37 10.65
N SER A 348 27.77 -7.68 10.85
CA SER A 348 27.74 -6.40 11.53
C SER A 348 28.06 -6.73 12.99
N LYS A 349 29.33 -6.63 13.35
CA LYS A 349 29.86 -7.01 14.67
C LYS A 349 29.25 -6.21 15.82
N ASN A 350 28.44 -5.19 15.56
CA ASN A 350 27.91 -4.28 16.58
C ASN A 350 26.40 -4.10 16.39
N TYR A 351 25.59 -4.85 17.15
CA TYR A 351 24.19 -4.53 17.46
C TYR A 351 23.87 -4.88 18.91
#